data_AF-A0A258JRX6-F1
#
_entry.id   AF-A0A258JRX6-F1
#
_cell.length_a   1.000
_cell.length_b   1.000
_cell.length_c   1.000
_cell.angle_alpha   90.00
_cell.angle_beta   90.00
_cell.angle_gamma   90.00
#
_symmetry.space_group_name_H-M   'P 1'
#
loop_
_entity.id
_entity.type
_entity.pdbx_description
1 polymer ?
#
loop_
_entity_poly.entity_id
_entity_poly.type
_entity_poly.pdbx_seq_one_letter_code
_entity_poly.pdbx_strand_id
1 'polypeptide(L)'
;MFAAGRYFGMDDLITSARSISAPDYYDRLALDRAVAQVETFVRQVTSEVLAQGGTGADGVDAWVERRRKEVDRIRATVQDITASGLSLSKLTLAANLLGDLTRG
;
A
#
# COMPACT_ATOMS: atom_id res chain seq x y z
N MET A 1 -3.00 -5.15 11.80
CA MET A 1 -3.55 -4.63 10.53
C MET A 1 -4.74 -5.46 10.08
N PHE A 2 -5.71 -4.88 9.36
CA PHE A 2 -6.87 -5.57 8.78
C PHE A 2 -6.49 -6.47 7.59
N ALA A 3 -7.41 -7.33 7.12
CA ALA A 3 -7.17 -8.30 6.04
C ALA A 3 -6.56 -7.69 4.76
N ALA A 4 -7.01 -6.50 4.35
CA ALA A 4 -6.49 -5.80 3.18
C ALA A 4 -4.99 -5.48 3.33
N GLY A 5 -4.57 -4.93 4.48
CA GLY A 5 -3.18 -4.58 4.70
C GLY A 5 -2.24 -5.79 4.66
N ARG A 6 -2.68 -6.94 5.19
CA ARG A 6 -1.94 -8.20 5.11
C ARG A 6 -1.83 -8.70 3.67
N TYR A 7 -2.94 -8.67 2.91
CA TYR A 7 -2.95 -9.08 1.51
C TYR A 7 -1.91 -8.31 0.68
N PHE A 8 -1.80 -7.01 0.91
CA PHE A 8 -0.90 -6.13 0.18
C PHE A 8 0.53 -6.08 0.74
N GLY A 9 0.86 -6.77 1.84
CA GLY A 9 2.21 -6.74 2.43
C GLY A 9 2.59 -5.39 3.05
N MET A 10 1.58 -4.65 3.54
CA MET A 10 1.77 -3.27 4.00
C MET A 10 2.52 -3.20 5.34
N ASP A 11 2.40 -4.23 6.19
CA ASP A 11 3.15 -4.32 7.44
C ASP A 11 4.67 -4.31 7.17
N ASP A 12 5.12 -5.06 6.17
CA ASP A 12 6.55 -5.13 5.78
C ASP A 12 7.02 -3.81 5.15
N LEU A 13 6.18 -3.18 4.33
CA LEU A 13 6.48 -1.88 3.71
C LEU A 13 6.63 -0.79 4.77
N ILE A 14 5.69 -0.70 5.73
CA ILE A 14 5.73 0.28 6.83
C ILE A 14 6.92 0.01 7.74
N THR A 15 7.21 -1.26 8.04
CA THR A 15 8.37 -1.64 8.86
C THR A 15 9.67 -1.23 8.18
N SER A 16 9.79 -1.49 6.87
CA SER A 16 10.95 -1.09 6.07
C SER A 16 11.08 0.44 5.99
N ALA A 17 9.96 1.16 5.88
CA ALA A 17 9.95 2.62 5.82
C ALA A 17 10.58 3.27 7.06
N ARG A 18 10.44 2.65 8.24
CA ARG A 18 11.07 3.15 9.49
C ARG A 18 12.59 3.11 9.48
N SER A 19 13.20 2.31 8.59
CA SER A 19 14.65 2.23 8.44
C SER A 19 15.22 3.29 7.48
N ILE A 20 14.35 4.05 6.78
CA ILE A 20 14.78 5.09 5.85
C ILE A 20 15.37 6.26 6.62
N SER A 21 16.62 6.62 6.30
CA SER A 21 17.25 7.83 6.81
C SER A 21 16.61 9.08 6.18
N ALA A 22 16.04 9.95 7.02
CA ALA A 22 15.44 11.23 6.64
C ALA A 22 16.10 12.37 7.45
N PRO A 23 17.27 12.85 7.02
CA PRO A 23 18.10 13.74 7.83
C PRO A 23 17.49 15.14 8.00
N ASP A 24 16.83 15.67 6.97
CA ASP A 24 16.22 17.00 7.00
C ASP A 24 14.71 16.99 7.26
N TYR A 25 14.17 18.19 7.51
CA TYR A 25 12.75 18.39 7.84
C TYR A 25 11.79 17.95 6.72
N TYR A 26 12.11 18.27 5.46
CA TYR A 26 11.25 17.96 4.32
C TYR A 26 11.29 16.48 3.98
N ASP A 27 12.45 15.83 4.13
CA ASP A 27 12.57 14.38 3.98
C ASP A 27 11.72 13.63 5.00
N ARG A 28 11.69 14.08 6.27
CA ARG A 28 10.81 13.48 7.30
C ARG A 28 9.35 13.70 6.98
N LEU A 29 8.99 14.91 6.56
CA LEU A 29 7.62 15.22 6.16
C LEU A 29 7.18 14.38 4.96
N ALA A 30 8.06 14.16 3.99
CA ALA A 30 7.80 13.32 2.83
C ALA A 30 7.65 11.84 3.22
N LEU A 31 8.49 11.35 4.14
CA LEU A 31 8.40 10.00 4.70
C LEU A 31 7.04 9.80 5.39
N ASP A 32 6.68 10.71 6.31
CA ASP A 32 5.41 10.67 7.03
C ASP A 32 4.21 10.71 6.07
N ARG A 33 4.27 11.60 5.06
CA ARG A 33 3.23 11.70 4.03
C ARG A 33 3.09 10.40 3.23
N ALA A 34 4.19 9.78 2.82
CA ALA A 34 4.16 8.55 2.06
C ALA A 34 3.58 7.38 2.88
N VAL A 35 3.96 7.27 4.16
CA VAL A 35 3.36 6.28 5.09
C VAL A 35 1.86 6.53 5.26
N ALA A 36 1.44 7.77 5.49
CA ALA A 36 0.02 8.13 5.64
C ALA A 36 -0.82 7.79 4.39
N GLN A 37 -0.22 7.91 3.20
CA GLN A 37 -0.86 7.54 1.94
C GLN A 37 -1.04 6.02 1.81
N VAL A 38 -0.05 5.23 2.21
CA VAL A 38 -0.16 3.75 2.28
C VAL A 38 -1.29 3.33 3.24
N GLU A 39 -1.38 3.94 4.42
CA GLU A 39 -2.47 3.64 5.36
C GLU A 39 -3.84 4.06 4.82
N THR A 40 -3.90 5.17 4.09
CA THR A 40 -5.13 5.64 3.45
C THR A 40 -5.62 4.67 2.39
N PHE A 41 -4.71 4.13 1.58
CA PHE A 41 -5.01 3.08 0.62
C PHE A 41 -5.68 1.87 1.31
N VAL A 42 -5.12 1.39 2.43
CA VAL A 42 -5.68 0.24 3.16
C VAL A 42 -7.09 0.53 3.68
N ARG A 43 -7.33 1.74 4.18
CA ARG A 43 -8.67 2.17 4.62
C ARG A 43 -9.65 2.23 3.45
N GLN A 44 -9.24 2.72 2.28
CA GLN A 44 -10.07 2.78 1.08
C GLN A 44 -10.45 1.39 0.59
N VAL A 45 -9.49 0.48 0.43
CA VAL A 45 -9.77 -0.92 0.05
C VAL A 45 -10.71 -1.58 1.05
N THR A 46 -10.46 -1.40 2.35
CA THR A 46 -11.35 -1.95 3.39
C THR A 46 -12.77 -1.38 3.27
N SER A 47 -12.91 -0.08 3.00
CA SER A 47 -14.21 0.55 2.79
C SER A 47 -14.93 0.00 1.56
N GLU A 48 -14.23 -0.23 0.44
CA GLU A 48 -14.80 -0.79 -0.77
C GLU A 48 -15.25 -2.24 -0.57
N VAL A 49 -14.44 -3.05 0.12
CA VAL A 49 -14.79 -4.43 0.48
C VAL A 49 -16.09 -4.47 1.29
N LEU A 50 -16.20 -3.62 2.32
CA LEU A 50 -17.40 -3.52 3.15
C LEU A 50 -18.61 -3.02 2.36
N ALA A 51 -18.44 -2.03 1.49
CA ALA A 51 -19.50 -1.50 0.63
C ALA A 51 -20.06 -2.54 -0.34
N GLN A 52 -19.25 -3.54 -0.71
CA GLN A 52 -19.64 -4.66 -1.57
C GLN A 52 -20.17 -5.87 -0.77
N GLY A 53 -20.41 -5.71 0.53
CA GLY A 53 -20.93 -6.75 1.42
C GLY A 53 -19.90 -7.81 1.82
N GLY A 54 -18.62 -7.62 1.48
CA GLY A 54 -17.54 -8.53 1.85
C GLY A 54 -17.04 -8.26 3.28
N THR A 55 -16.49 -9.29 3.92
CA THR A 55 -15.83 -9.16 5.23
C THR A 55 -14.58 -10.02 5.30
N GLY A 56 -13.63 -9.65 6.15
CA GLY A 56 -12.42 -10.44 6.40
C GLY A 56 -11.56 -10.67 5.16
N ALA A 57 -10.87 -11.81 5.13
CA ALA A 57 -10.03 -12.21 4.00
C ALA A 57 -10.85 -12.51 2.75
N ASP A 58 -11.96 -13.25 2.89
CA ASP A 58 -12.84 -13.62 1.77
C ASP A 58 -13.39 -12.40 1.03
N GLY A 59 -13.77 -11.33 1.77
CA GLY A 59 -14.20 -10.08 1.17
C GLY A 59 -13.10 -9.37 0.38
N VAL A 60 -11.87 -9.40 0.89
CA VAL A 60 -10.70 -8.86 0.19
C VAL A 60 -10.39 -9.68 -1.05
N ASP A 61 -10.39 -11.01 -0.97
CA ASP A 61 -10.14 -11.89 -2.11
C ASP A 61 -11.18 -11.68 -3.21
N ALA A 62 -12.46 -11.55 -2.86
CA ALA A 62 -13.52 -11.24 -3.81
C ALA A 62 -13.33 -9.85 -4.46
N TRP A 63 -12.88 -8.85 -3.71
CA TRP A 63 -12.56 -7.52 -4.23
C TRP A 63 -11.36 -7.58 -5.19
N VAL A 64 -10.33 -8.34 -4.83
CA VAL A 64 -9.15 -8.53 -5.68
C VAL A 64 -9.51 -9.26 -6.96
N GLU A 65 -10.33 -10.30 -6.91
CA GLU A 65 -10.71 -11.07 -8.10
C GLU A 65 -11.32 -10.19 -9.19
N ARG A 66 -12.16 -9.23 -8.79
CA ARG A 66 -12.78 -8.25 -9.71
C ARG A 66 -11.75 -7.32 -10.38
N ARG A 67 -10.60 -7.11 -9.75
CA ARG A 67 -9.55 -6.16 -10.16
C ARG A 67 -8.19 -6.83 -10.39
N ARG A 68 -8.17 -8.15 -10.58
CA ARG A 68 -6.98 -9.00 -10.50
C ARG A 68 -5.81 -8.47 -11.33
N LYS A 69 -6.04 -8.08 -12.58
CA LYS A 69 -4.99 -7.56 -13.47
C LYS A 69 -4.27 -6.32 -12.93
N GLU A 70 -5.02 -5.36 -12.40
CA GLU A 70 -4.45 -4.11 -11.85
C GLU A 70 -3.78 -4.36 -10.52
N VAL A 71 -4.41 -5.15 -9.65
CA VAL A 71 -3.86 -5.56 -8.36
C VAL A 71 -2.53 -6.29 -8.53
N ASP A 72 -2.47 -7.29 -9.41
CA ASP A 72 -1.26 -8.09 -9.63
C ASP A 72 -0.12 -7.24 -10.17
N ARG A 73 -0.42 -6.34 -11.13
CA ARG A 73 0.59 -5.40 -11.68
C ARG A 73 1.17 -4.48 -10.60
N ILE A 74 0.31 -3.89 -9.77
CA ILE A 74 0.74 -2.95 -8.73
C ILE A 74 1.50 -3.69 -7.63
N ARG A 75 1.03 -4.88 -7.22
CA ARG A 75 1.73 -5.73 -6.24
C ARG A 75 3.11 -6.13 -6.73
N ALA A 76 3.25 -6.59 -7.97
CA ALA A 76 4.55 -6.93 -8.55
C ALA A 76 5.52 -5.74 -8.51
N THR A 77 5.03 -4.55 -8.90
CA THR A 77 5.85 -3.33 -8.91
C THR A 77 6.29 -2.93 -7.49
N VAL A 78 5.37 -2.98 -6.51
CA VAL A 78 5.69 -2.69 -5.10
C VAL A 78 6.67 -3.71 -4.52
N GLN A 79 6.52 -4.99 -4.88
CA GLN A 79 7.44 -6.05 -4.48
C GLN A 79 8.86 -5.82 -5.02
N ASP A 80 9.00 -5.48 -6.30
CA ASP A 80 10.30 -5.15 -6.92
C ASP A 80 10.96 -3.92 -6.26
N ILE A 81 10.16 -2.92 -5.92
CA ILE A 81 10.62 -1.73 -5.19
C ILE A 81 11.18 -2.12 -3.83
N THR A 82 10.45 -2.93 -3.05
CA THR A 82 10.89 -3.37 -1.72
C THR A 82 12.11 -4.29 -1.80
N ALA A 83 12.15 -5.22 -2.77
CA ALA A 83 13.24 -6.17 -2.94
C ALA A 83 14.57 -5.51 -3.34
N SER A 84 14.53 -4.37 -4.04
CA SER A 84 15.71 -3.62 -4.47
C SER A 84 16.26 -2.64 -3.42
N GLY A 85 15.76 -2.71 -2.18
CA GLY A 85 16.10 -1.81 -1.08
C GLY A 85 15.29 -0.52 -1.10
N LEU A 86 14.61 -0.21 0.01
CA LEU A 86 13.66 0.88 0.10
C LEU A 86 14.37 2.22 0.39
N SER A 87 14.16 3.20 -0.49
CA SER A 87 14.53 4.61 -0.30
C SER A 87 13.26 5.47 -0.15
N LEU A 88 13.41 6.72 0.28
CA LEU A 88 12.29 7.67 0.37
C LEU A 88 11.57 7.81 -0.99
N SER A 89 12.31 8.00 -2.08
CA SER A 89 11.74 8.12 -3.43
C SER A 89 10.95 6.87 -3.87
N LYS A 90 11.48 5.69 -3.55
CA LYS A 90 10.84 4.40 -3.81
C LYS A 90 9.57 4.21 -2.99
N LEU A 91 9.57 4.61 -1.72
CA LEU A 91 8.38 4.58 -0.87
C LEU A 91 7.30 5.52 -1.41
N THR A 92 7.65 6.75 -1.81
CA THR A 92 6.71 7.69 -2.41
C THR A 92 6.11 7.14 -3.70
N LEU A 93 6.92 6.52 -4.57
CA LEU A 93 6.44 5.86 -5.77
C LEU A 93 5.47 4.72 -5.44
N ALA A 94 5.83 3.84 -4.50
CA ALA A 94 4.97 2.75 -4.06
C ALA A 94 3.64 3.27 -3.50
N ALA A 95 3.66 4.31 -2.67
CA ALA A 95 2.47 4.95 -2.12
C ALA A 95 1.55 5.54 -3.20
N ASN A 96 2.12 6.14 -4.24
CA ASN A 96 1.37 6.65 -5.39
C ASN A 96 0.71 5.52 -6.19
N LEU A 97 1.47 4.47 -6.53
CA LEU A 97 0.94 3.30 -7.24
C LEU A 97 -0.22 2.65 -6.49
N LEU A 98 -0.09 2.49 -5.17
CA LEU A 98 -1.16 1.97 -4.32
C LEU A 98 -2.38 2.91 -4.33
N GLY A 99 -2.17 4.21 -4.20
CA GLY A 99 -3.26 5.19 -4.23
C GLY A 99 -3.94 5.35 -5.60
N ASP A 100 -3.32 4.91 -6.69
CA ASP A 100 -3.95 4.89 -8.02
C ASP A 100 -4.90 3.69 -8.17
N LEU A 101 -4.63 2.57 -7.49
CA LEU A 101 -5.48 1.37 -7.49
C LEU A 101 -6.89 1.62 -6.93
N THR A 102 -7.04 2.56 -5.99
CA THR A 102 -8.35 2.91 -5.39
C THR A 102 -9.02 4.09 -6.07
N ARG A 103 -8.39 4.71 -7.07
CA ARG A 103 -8.96 5.79 -7.88
C ARG A 103 -9.53 5.32 -9.22
N GLY A 104 -9.16 4.12 -9.67
CA GLY A 104 -9.71 3.43 -10.84
C GLY A 104 -10.96 2.61 -10.54
#